data_AF-A0A0M4JJ32-F1
#
_entry.id   AF-A0A0M4JJ32-F1
#
_cell.length_a   1.000
_cell.length_b   1.000
_cell.length_c   1.000
_cell.angle_alpha   90.00
_cell.angle_beta   90.00
_cell.angle_gamma   90.00
#
_symmetry.space_group_name_H-M   'P 1'
#
loop_
_entity.id
_entity.type
_entity.pdbx_description
1 polymer ?
#
loop_
_entity_poly.entity_id
_entity_poly.type
_entity_poly.pdbx_seq_one_letter_code
_entity_poly.pdbx_strand_id
1 'polypeptide(L)'
;AMLGMGGAAPAPPPAAPGSFPPFQAWNKNGLQIEFACTKDASNPSVTAIEASFTSAQPTPLTGFNFQVAVPKYMKLQMSPASSSTVPPSNSGKVTQTFKVANSMHGQKPVLLRIKIDYSAGGQAVSEQGQVDNFPPGI
;
A
#
# COMPACT_ATOMS: atom_id res chain seq x y z
N ALA A 1 -16.20 -17.49 40.64
CA ALA A 1 -16.27 -16.26 39.84
C ALA A 1 -14.93 -16.04 39.17
N MET A 2 -14.95 -15.71 37.88
CA MET A 2 -13.80 -15.54 36.99
C MET A 2 -13.05 -14.24 37.27
N LEU A 3 -11.75 -14.17 36.93
CA LEU A 3 -11.08 -12.91 36.55
C LEU A 3 -9.95 -13.23 35.57
N GLY A 4 -10.17 -12.80 34.33
CA GLY A 4 -9.33 -13.09 33.17
C GLY A 4 -8.05 -12.25 33.14
N MET A 5 -6.99 -12.88 32.61
CA MET A 5 -5.71 -12.25 32.34
C MET A 5 -5.80 -11.58 30.96
N GLY A 6 -5.89 -10.25 30.94
CA GLY A 6 -5.79 -9.46 29.71
C GLY A 6 -4.36 -9.51 29.17
N GLY A 7 -4.17 -10.19 28.04
CA GLY A 7 -2.92 -10.14 27.28
C GLY A 7 -2.76 -8.77 26.65
N ALA A 8 -1.70 -8.05 27.05
CA ALA A 8 -1.28 -6.85 26.35
C ALA A 8 -0.84 -7.23 24.93
N ALA A 9 -1.44 -6.62 23.92
CA ALA A 9 -0.95 -6.73 22.54
C ALA A 9 0.51 -6.22 22.49
N PRO A 10 1.41 -6.90 21.77
CA PRO A 10 2.79 -6.44 21.65
C PRO A 10 2.80 -5.07 20.97
N ALA A 11 3.52 -4.12 21.57
CA ALA A 11 3.75 -2.83 20.96
C ALA A 11 4.44 -3.03 19.59
N PRO A 12 4.05 -2.27 18.54
CA PRO A 12 4.73 -2.36 17.26
C PRO A 12 6.22 -2.00 17.43
N PRO A 13 7.13 -2.64 16.68
CA PRO A 13 8.55 -2.35 16.76
C PRO A 13 8.84 -0.86 16.46
N PRO A 14 9.95 -0.31 16.98
CA PRO A 14 10.32 1.08 16.73
C PRO A 14 10.34 1.36 15.23
N ALA A 15 9.62 2.39 14.82
CA ALA A 15 9.58 2.82 13.43
C ALA A 15 11.01 3.18 12.97
N ALA A 16 11.47 2.58 11.87
CA ALA A 16 12.83 2.79 11.37
C ALA A 16 13.06 4.29 11.07
N PRO A 17 14.29 4.82 11.22
CA PRO A 17 14.59 6.20 10.83
C PRO A 17 14.15 6.50 9.40
N GLY A 18 13.39 7.58 9.19
CA GLY A 18 12.84 7.93 7.87
C GLY A 18 11.52 7.25 7.50
N SER A 19 10.90 6.50 8.42
CA SER A 19 9.55 5.96 8.23
C SER A 19 8.47 6.98 8.54
N PHE A 20 7.37 6.89 7.80
CA PHE A 20 6.19 7.73 7.93
C PHE A 20 5.01 6.89 8.44
N PRO A 21 4.08 7.47 9.20
CA PRO A 21 2.85 6.78 9.57
C PRO A 21 2.12 6.25 8.32
N PRO A 22 1.61 5.01 8.36
CA PRO A 22 0.80 4.49 7.26
C PRO A 22 -0.42 5.37 7.01
N PHE A 23 -0.83 5.48 5.75
CA PHE A 23 -2.01 6.24 5.35
C PHE A 23 -2.84 5.49 4.32
N GLN A 24 -4.15 5.77 4.31
CA GLN A 24 -5.06 5.20 3.33
C GLN A 24 -4.82 5.88 1.96
N ALA A 25 -4.25 5.12 1.03
CA ALA A 25 -3.95 5.55 -0.33
C ALA A 25 -5.14 5.32 -1.28
N TRP A 26 -5.96 4.31 -1.01
CA TRP A 26 -7.14 3.98 -1.81
C TRP A 26 -8.20 3.30 -0.96
N ASN A 27 -9.46 3.58 -1.28
CA ASN A 27 -10.61 2.90 -0.70
C ASN A 27 -11.78 2.98 -1.67
N LYS A 28 -12.07 1.86 -2.34
CA LYS A 28 -13.16 1.78 -3.32
C LYS A 28 -13.66 0.35 -3.43
N ASN A 29 -14.98 0.19 -3.60
CA ASN A 29 -15.62 -1.11 -3.82
C ASN A 29 -15.27 -2.18 -2.77
N GLY A 30 -14.97 -1.76 -1.54
CA GLY A 30 -14.55 -2.63 -0.45
C GLY A 30 -13.08 -3.04 -0.47
N LEU A 31 -12.30 -2.70 -1.51
CA LEU A 31 -10.85 -2.82 -1.52
C LEU A 31 -10.23 -1.58 -0.88
N GLN A 32 -9.42 -1.80 0.16
CA GLN A 32 -8.65 -0.77 0.84
C GLN A 32 -7.16 -1.00 0.63
N ILE A 33 -6.44 0.09 0.33
CA ILE A 33 -4.98 0.11 0.18
C ILE A 33 -4.40 1.10 1.19
N GLU A 34 -3.50 0.60 2.03
CA GLU A 34 -2.71 1.41 2.95
C GLU A 34 -1.25 1.42 2.48
N PHE A 35 -0.63 2.60 2.47
CA PHE A 35 0.79 2.76 2.16
C PHE A 35 1.56 3.11 3.42
N ALA A 36 2.60 2.32 3.71
CA ALA A 36 3.64 2.67 4.66
C ALA A 36 4.89 3.10 3.89
N CYS A 37 5.39 4.30 4.16
CA CYS A 37 6.52 4.87 3.42
C CYS A 37 7.77 4.94 4.29
N THR A 38 8.92 4.66 3.69
CA THR A 38 10.23 4.78 4.32
C THR A 38 11.21 5.43 3.36
N LYS A 39 11.83 6.53 3.77
CA LYS A 39 12.91 7.18 3.03
C LYS A 39 14.17 6.34 3.05
N ASP A 40 14.85 6.26 1.92
CA ASP A 40 16.15 5.62 1.86
C ASP A 40 17.18 6.49 2.59
N ALA A 41 17.85 5.93 3.59
CA ALA A 41 18.83 6.65 4.41
C ALA A 41 20.04 7.15 3.60
N SER A 42 20.37 6.48 2.49
CA SER A 42 21.49 6.84 1.62
C SER A 42 21.08 7.80 0.51
N ASN A 43 19.79 7.88 0.17
CA ASN A 43 19.29 8.75 -0.89
C ASN A 43 17.88 9.28 -0.58
N PRO A 44 17.74 10.54 -0.11
CA PRO A 44 16.44 11.11 0.25
C PRO A 44 15.47 11.27 -0.92
N SER A 45 15.96 11.21 -2.17
CA SER A 45 15.10 11.19 -3.36
C SER A 45 14.39 9.85 -3.57
N VAL A 46 14.81 8.79 -2.87
CA VAL A 46 14.22 7.45 -2.95
C VAL A 46 13.31 7.18 -1.76
N THR A 47 12.10 6.71 -2.05
CA THR A 47 11.12 6.29 -1.06
C THR A 47 10.72 4.85 -1.33
N ALA A 48 10.89 3.96 -0.35
CA ALA A 48 10.31 2.63 -0.35
C ALA A 48 8.87 2.72 0.20
N ILE A 49 7.94 2.05 -0.47
CA ILE A 49 6.52 2.05 -0.13
C ILE A 49 6.08 0.60 -0.03
N GLU A 50 5.57 0.21 1.14
CA GLU A 50 4.85 -1.04 1.33
C GLU A 50 3.36 -0.78 1.20
N ALA A 51 2.72 -1.40 0.21
CA ALA A 51 1.28 -1.38 0.05
C ALA A 51 0.66 -2.60 0.72
N SER A 52 -0.30 -2.37 1.60
CA SER A 52 -1.14 -3.41 2.23
C SER A 52 -2.55 -3.34 1.65
N PHE A 53 -3.03 -4.47 1.12
CA PHE A 53 -4.34 -4.60 0.48
C PHE A 53 -5.27 -5.45 1.34
N THR A 54 -6.44 -4.93 1.67
CA THR A 54 -7.50 -5.63 2.42
C THR A 54 -8.82 -5.49 1.68
N SER A 55 -9.71 -6.47 1.85
CA SER A 55 -11.02 -6.47 1.20
C SER A 55 -12.13 -6.69 2.21
N ALA A 56 -13.05 -5.74 2.31
CA ALA A 56 -14.29 -5.88 3.06
C ALA A 56 -15.34 -6.72 2.31
N GLN A 57 -15.08 -7.13 1.07
CA GLN A 57 -16.02 -7.94 0.29
C GLN A 57 -16.16 -9.36 0.88
N PRO A 58 -17.35 -9.98 0.80
CA PRO A 58 -17.57 -11.34 1.33
C PRO A 58 -16.90 -12.43 0.48
N THR A 59 -16.51 -12.11 -0.76
CA THR A 59 -15.81 -13.02 -1.67
C THR A 59 -14.35 -12.63 -1.83
N PRO A 60 -13.42 -13.59 -1.96
CA PRO A 60 -12.01 -13.28 -2.23
C PRO A 60 -11.86 -12.54 -3.56
N LEU A 61 -10.88 -11.63 -3.63
CA LEU A 61 -10.49 -10.98 -4.88
C LEU A 61 -9.37 -11.81 -5.49
N THR A 62 -9.65 -12.49 -6.60
CA THR A 62 -8.71 -13.40 -7.28
C THR A 62 -8.08 -12.75 -8.50
N GLY A 63 -6.92 -13.25 -8.94
CA GLY A 63 -6.19 -12.66 -10.07
C GLY A 63 -5.78 -11.20 -9.80
N PHE A 64 -5.56 -10.88 -8.52
CA PHE A 64 -5.21 -9.55 -8.06
C PHE A 64 -3.91 -9.08 -8.69
N ASN A 65 -3.97 -7.95 -9.39
CA ASN A 65 -2.84 -7.34 -10.06
C ASN A 65 -2.85 -5.84 -9.79
N PHE A 66 -1.85 -5.38 -9.04
CA PHE A 66 -1.65 -3.98 -8.72
C PHE A 66 -0.53 -3.41 -9.59
N GLN A 67 -0.83 -2.31 -10.26
CA GLN A 67 0.08 -1.62 -11.16
C GLN A 67 0.18 -0.16 -10.74
N VAL A 68 1.37 0.40 -10.89
CA VAL A 68 1.65 1.80 -10.61
C VAL A 68 2.32 2.43 -11.82
N ALA A 69 1.90 3.64 -12.15
CA ALA A 69 2.58 4.51 -13.09
C ALA A 69 2.97 5.80 -12.36
N VAL A 70 4.13 6.34 -12.74
CA VAL A 70 4.68 7.57 -12.15
C VAL A 70 4.95 8.61 -13.25
N PRO A 71 4.93 9.91 -12.94
CA PRO A 71 5.35 10.95 -13.86
C PRO A 71 6.80 10.79 -14.33
N LYS A 72 7.15 11.44 -15.45
CA LYS A 72 8.50 11.36 -16.07
C LYS A 72 9.66 11.77 -15.15
N TYR A 73 9.42 12.64 -14.17
CA TYR A 73 10.44 13.06 -13.20
C TYR A 73 10.65 12.04 -12.08
N MET A 74 9.94 10.90 -12.14
CA MET A 74 10.07 9.81 -11.18
C MET A 74 10.46 8.51 -11.89
N LYS A 75 11.11 7.63 -11.15
CA LYS A 75 11.35 6.24 -11.56
C LYS A 75 10.64 5.31 -10.59
N LEU A 76 10.12 4.21 -11.10
CA LEU A 76 9.42 3.18 -10.32
C LEU A 76 10.17 1.86 -10.44
N GLN A 77 10.33 1.17 -9.32
CA GLN A 77 10.74 -0.22 -9.26
C GLN A 77 9.74 -0.99 -8.41
N MET A 78 9.08 -1.99 -9.02
CA MET A 78 8.08 -2.81 -8.33
C MET A 78 8.66 -4.16 -7.93
N SER A 79 8.29 -4.65 -6.76
CA SER A 79 8.48 -6.05 -6.36
C SER A 79 7.18 -6.84 -6.58
N PRO A 80 7.26 -8.18 -6.70
CA PRO A 80 6.07 -9.03 -6.77
C PRO A 80 5.18 -8.86 -5.52
N ALA A 81 3.87 -9.03 -5.69
CA ALA A 81 2.94 -9.12 -4.56
C ALA A 81 3.15 -10.42 -3.79
N SER A 82 2.82 -10.42 -2.49
CA SER A 82 2.91 -11.60 -1.63
C SER A 82 1.91 -12.69 -2.01
N SER A 83 0.83 -12.34 -2.72
CA SER A 83 -0.21 -13.23 -3.21
C SER A 83 -0.99 -12.55 -4.33
N SER A 84 -1.58 -13.35 -5.22
CA SER A 84 -2.53 -12.91 -6.25
C SER A 84 -3.99 -13.01 -5.81
N THR A 85 -4.25 -13.30 -4.53
CA THR A 85 -5.60 -13.39 -3.96
C THR A 85 -5.70 -12.57 -2.68
N VAL A 86 -6.59 -11.58 -2.65
CA VAL A 86 -6.93 -10.81 -1.44
C VAL A 86 -8.03 -11.56 -0.67
N PRO A 87 -7.79 -11.93 0.60
CA PRO A 87 -8.79 -12.63 1.41
C PRO A 87 -10.06 -11.79 1.62
N PRO A 88 -11.24 -12.43 1.73
CA PRO A 88 -12.50 -11.74 1.97
C PRO A 88 -12.61 -11.23 3.42
N SER A 89 -13.59 -10.37 3.66
CA SER A 89 -14.06 -9.95 4.99
C SER A 89 -12.93 -9.48 5.92
N ASN A 90 -11.91 -8.83 5.38
CA ASN A 90 -10.71 -8.37 6.08
C ASN A 90 -10.00 -9.48 6.89
N SER A 91 -10.16 -10.74 6.48
CA SER A 91 -9.57 -11.92 7.16
C SER A 91 -8.05 -12.04 6.99
N GLY A 92 -7.46 -11.21 6.12
CA GLY A 92 -6.04 -11.14 5.89
C GLY A 92 -5.69 -10.00 4.94
N LYS A 93 -4.41 -9.92 4.56
CA LYS A 93 -3.92 -8.90 3.64
C LYS A 93 -2.96 -9.47 2.61
N VAL A 94 -2.90 -8.81 1.47
CA VAL A 94 -1.79 -8.94 0.51
C VAL A 94 -0.84 -7.77 0.75
N THR A 95 0.45 -7.99 0.56
CA THR A 95 1.45 -6.92 0.61
C THR A 95 2.22 -6.85 -0.70
N GLN A 96 2.61 -5.66 -1.11
CA GLN A 96 3.49 -5.45 -2.25
C GLN A 96 4.36 -4.22 -2.02
N THR A 97 5.66 -4.39 -2.18
CA THR A 97 6.60 -3.27 -2.03
C THR A 97 6.94 -2.69 -3.39
N PHE A 98 7.10 -1.37 -3.45
CA PHE A 98 7.70 -0.69 -4.59
C PHE A 98 8.54 0.49 -4.12
N LYS A 99 9.52 0.89 -4.95
CA LYS A 99 10.36 2.04 -4.70
C LYS A 99 10.10 3.10 -5.76
N VAL A 100 10.02 4.35 -5.32
CA VAL A 100 9.99 5.51 -6.21
C VAL A 100 11.22 6.36 -5.99
N ALA A 101 11.82 6.83 -7.08
CA ALA A 101 12.91 7.80 -7.04
C ALA A 101 12.42 9.09 -7.70
N ASN A 102 12.39 10.21 -6.96
CA ASN A 102 11.94 11.51 -7.44
C ASN A 102 13.15 12.40 -7.78
N SER A 103 13.41 12.63 -9.07
CA SER A 103 14.53 13.48 -9.49
C SER A 103 14.32 14.97 -9.20
N MET A 104 13.09 15.36 -8.85
CA MET A 104 12.68 16.73 -8.50
C MET A 104 12.27 16.81 -7.02
N HIS A 105 12.90 16.01 -6.16
CA HIS A 105 12.62 15.99 -4.71
C HIS A 105 12.75 17.40 -4.11
N GLY A 106 11.79 17.78 -3.27
CA GLY A 106 11.67 19.13 -2.69
C GLY A 106 11.08 20.20 -3.64
N GLN A 107 10.93 19.91 -4.93
CA GLN A 107 10.34 20.84 -5.91
C GLN A 107 8.99 20.34 -6.45
N LYS A 108 8.85 19.03 -6.66
CA LYS A 108 7.60 18.39 -7.09
C LYS A 108 7.21 17.25 -6.16
N PRO A 109 5.91 17.12 -5.82
CA PRO A 109 5.44 16.06 -4.94
C PRO A 109 5.54 14.69 -5.62
N VAL A 110 5.50 13.65 -4.79
CA VAL A 110 5.27 12.28 -5.25
C VAL A 110 3.82 12.15 -5.70
N LEU A 111 3.63 11.69 -6.93
CA LEU A 111 2.31 11.44 -7.53
C LEU A 111 2.33 10.05 -8.15
N LEU A 112 1.32 9.24 -7.85
CA LEU A 112 1.15 7.91 -8.44
C LEU A 112 -0.18 7.84 -9.18
N ARG A 113 -0.20 7.14 -10.31
CA ARG A 113 -1.41 6.60 -10.89
C ARG A 113 -1.44 5.11 -10.64
N ILE A 114 -2.50 4.63 -10.00
CA ILE A 114 -2.68 3.21 -9.72
C ILE A 114 -3.68 2.61 -10.70
N LYS A 115 -3.48 1.34 -11.04
CA LYS A 115 -4.47 0.48 -11.69
C LYS A 115 -4.53 -0.83 -10.93
N ILE A 116 -5.73 -1.27 -10.61
CA ILE A 116 -5.99 -2.51 -9.89
C ILE A 116 -6.94 -3.34 -10.72
N ASP A 117 -6.52 -4.56 -11.05
CA ASP A 117 -7.35 -5.54 -11.75
C ASP A 117 -7.57 -6.75 -10.83
N TYR A 118 -8.81 -7.24 -10.73
CA TYR A 118 -9.14 -8.46 -9.97
C TYR A 118 -10.46 -9.07 -10.43
N SER A 119 -10.77 -10.28 -9.96
CA SER A 119 -12.06 -10.94 -10.13
C SER A 119 -12.73 -11.15 -8.77
N ALA A 120 -13.94 -10.63 -8.60
CA ALA A 120 -14.77 -10.77 -7.41
C ALA A 120 -16.00 -11.61 -7.75
N GLY A 121 -16.13 -12.79 -7.14
CA GLY A 121 -17.25 -13.71 -7.43
C GLY A 121 -17.36 -14.11 -8.91
N GLY A 122 -16.23 -14.17 -9.62
CA GLY A 122 -16.19 -14.48 -11.06
C GLY A 122 -16.42 -13.28 -12.00
N GLN A 123 -16.64 -12.08 -11.48
CA GLN A 123 -16.76 -10.86 -12.27
C GLN A 123 -15.44 -10.10 -12.28
N ALA A 124 -14.94 -9.79 -13.47
CA ALA A 124 -13.74 -8.98 -13.64
C ALA A 124 -14.02 -7.52 -13.30
N VAL A 125 -13.15 -6.93 -12.47
CA VAL A 125 -13.19 -5.53 -12.04
C VAL A 125 -11.84 -4.90 -12.37
N SER A 126 -11.89 -3.68 -12.92
CA SER A 126 -10.71 -2.86 -13.19
C SER A 126 -10.94 -1.46 -12.60
N GLU A 127 -10.07 -1.07 -11.70
CA GLU A 127 -10.08 0.23 -11.05
C GLU A 127 -8.82 1.01 -11.39
N GLN A 128 -8.95 2.32 -11.51
CA GLN A 128 -7.80 3.21 -11.70
C GLN A 128 -8.04 4.54 -11.02
N GLY A 129 -6.96 5.17 -10.57
CA GLY A 129 -7.02 6.51 -10.01
C GLY A 129 -5.65 7.06 -9.66
N GLN A 130 -5.65 8.27 -9.11
CA GLN A 130 -4.45 8.96 -8.68
C GLN A 130 -4.33 8.89 -7.15
N VAL A 131 -3.10 8.74 -6.67
CA VAL A 131 -2.73 8.87 -5.26
C VAL A 131 -1.76 10.05 -5.16
N ASP A 132 -2.18 11.10 -4.49
CA ASP A 132 -1.45 12.35 -4.30
C ASP A 132 -1.49 12.87 -2.85
N ASN A 133 -2.15 12.15 -1.95
CA ASN A 133 -2.27 12.44 -0.52
C ASN A 133 -1.08 11.92 0.30
N PHE A 134 0.12 11.90 -0.28
CA PHE A 134 1.33 11.48 0.44
C PHE A 134 1.63 12.43 1.61
N PRO A 135 2.11 11.91 2.75
CA PRO A 135 2.55 12.73 3.87
C PRO A 135 3.62 13.77 3.45
N PRO A 136 3.64 14.96 4.08
CA PRO A 136 4.70 15.94 3.85
C PRO A 136 6.09 15.34 4.11
N GLY A 137 7.07 15.63 3.24
CA GLY A 137 8.45 15.13 3.36
C GLY A 137 8.77 13.88 2.55
N ILE A 138 7.77 13.30 1.87
CA ILE A 138 7.93 12.25 0.86
C ILE A 138 8.41 12.82 -0.48
#